data_AF-A0A7C3U542-F1
#
_entry.id   AF-A0A7C3U542-F1
#
_cell.length_a   1.000
_cell.length_b   1.000
_cell.length_c   1.000
_cell.angle_alpha   90.00
_cell.angle_beta   90.00
_cell.angle_gamma   90.00
#
_symmetry.space_group_name_H-M   'P 1'
#
loop_
_entity.id
_entity.type
_entity.pdbx_description
1 polymer ?
#
loop_
_entity_poly.entity_id
_entity_poly.type
_entity_poly.pdbx_seq_one_letter_code
_entity_poly.pdbx_strand_id
1 'polypeptide(L)'
;MGMRDICPRCGKTYNWIETRHVGSRTYYYAVHVEGKRKSLCYLGPDSYEYVSMMHEGLSLKGMISDKREVEYIISLLSEIKRNIREDEAIKLADFLEKTAKELRSMYKNDSTQ
;
A
#
# COMPACT_ATOMS: atom_id res chain seq x y z
N MET A 1 -23.70 -1.00 -14.73
CA MET A 1 -23.76 -0.38 -13.39
C MET A 1 -22.44 -0.74 -12.71
N GLY A 2 -21.44 0.15 -12.79
CA GLY A 2 -20.05 -0.18 -12.46
C GLY A 2 -19.89 -0.56 -10.98
N MET A 3 -19.03 -1.55 -10.71
CA MET A 3 -18.67 -1.96 -9.35
C MET A 3 -18.32 -0.73 -8.52
N ARG A 4 -19.08 -0.54 -7.44
CA ARG A 4 -18.83 0.49 -6.43
C ARG A 4 -17.83 -0.10 -5.45
N ASP A 5 -16.55 0.04 -5.77
CA ASP A 5 -15.48 -0.37 -4.85
C ASP A 5 -15.39 0.58 -3.66
N ILE A 6 -14.80 0.09 -2.56
CA ILE A 6 -14.63 0.83 -1.31
C ILE A 6 -13.43 1.78 -1.47
N CYS A 7 -13.63 3.06 -1.17
CA CYS A 7 -12.55 4.04 -1.19
C CYS A 7 -11.56 3.77 -0.05
N PRO A 8 -10.27 3.54 -0.34
CA PRO A 8 -9.29 3.19 0.67
C PRO A 8 -8.97 4.36 1.61
N ARG A 9 -9.33 5.60 1.24
CA ARG A 9 -9.12 6.78 2.09
C ARG A 9 -10.21 7.00 3.14
N CYS A 10 -11.47 6.66 2.84
CA CYS A 10 -12.59 7.03 3.71
C CYS A 10 -13.58 5.90 4.00
N GLY A 11 -13.42 4.72 3.40
CA GLY A 11 -14.29 3.56 3.61
C GLY A 11 -15.67 3.64 2.93
N LYS A 12 -16.02 4.76 2.31
CA LYS A 12 -17.28 4.89 1.53
C LYS A 12 -17.13 4.28 0.14
N THR A 13 -18.24 3.90 -0.49
CA THR A 13 -18.23 3.57 -1.91
C THR A 13 -17.89 4.79 -2.77
N TYR A 14 -17.07 4.59 -3.78
CA TYR A 14 -16.82 5.61 -4.80
C TYR A 14 -17.50 5.22 -6.12
N ASN A 15 -17.75 6.21 -6.98
CA ASN A 15 -18.44 6.01 -8.25
C ASN A 15 -17.45 5.71 -9.39
N TRP A 16 -16.31 6.40 -9.43
CA TRP A 16 -15.18 6.13 -10.33
C TRP A 16 -13.88 6.72 -9.79
N ILE A 17 -12.74 6.31 -10.36
CA ILE A 17 -11.44 6.96 -10.16
C ILE A 17 -11.25 8.02 -11.23
N GLU A 18 -10.97 9.26 -10.80
CA GLU A 18 -10.55 10.35 -11.66
C GLU A 18 -9.01 10.41 -11.67
N THR A 19 -8.45 10.32 -12.87
CA THR A 19 -7.01 10.42 -13.12
C THR A 19 -6.68 11.82 -13.60
N ARG A 20 -5.67 12.46 -12.99
CA ARG A 20 -5.19 13.78 -13.38
C ARG A 20 -3.71 13.70 -13.74
N HIS A 21 -3.33 14.32 -14.84
CA HIS A 21 -1.94 14.41 -15.27
C HIS A 21 -1.46 15.85 -15.06
N VAL A 22 -0.38 16.03 -14.29
CA VAL A 22 0.24 17.34 -14.04
C VAL A 22 1.73 17.21 -14.27
N GLY A 23 2.21 17.78 -15.38
CA GLY A 23 3.57 17.54 -15.85
C GLY A 23 3.79 16.06 -16.19
N SER A 24 4.83 15.45 -15.64
CA SER A 24 5.14 14.02 -15.78
C SER A 24 4.41 13.12 -14.78
N ARG A 25 3.58 13.68 -13.89
CA ARG A 25 3.02 12.95 -12.75
C ARG A 25 1.55 12.62 -12.94
N THR A 26 1.17 11.43 -12.50
CA THR A 26 -0.23 10.98 -12.50
C THR A 26 -0.78 10.97 -11.08
N TYR A 27 -1.95 11.55 -10.88
CA TYR A 27 -2.63 11.66 -9.60
C TYR A 27 -4.01 11.03 -9.67
N TYR A 28 -4.38 10.29 -8.62
CA TYR A 28 -5.65 9.58 -8.55
C TYR A 28 -6.56 10.14 -7.47
N TYR A 29 -7.85 10.21 -7.80
CA TYR A 29 -8.90 10.65 -6.89
C TYR A 29 -10.08 9.69 -6.95
N ALA A 30 -10.55 9.21 -5.80
CA ALA A 30 -11.85 8.56 -5.72
C ALA A 30 -12.94 9.64 -5.77
N VAL A 31 -13.86 9.50 -6.74
CA VAL A 31 -15.00 10.40 -6.89
C VAL A 31 -16.21 9.83 -6.19
N HIS A 32 -16.81 10.60 -5.30
CA HIS A 32 -18.04 10.25 -4.60
C HIS A 32 -19.17 11.18 -5.05
N VAL A 33 -20.27 10.60 -5.53
CA VAL A 33 -21.47 11.30 -5.96
C VAL A 33 -22.62 10.91 -5.04
N GLU A 34 -23.02 11.84 -4.19
CA GLU A 34 -24.17 11.73 -3.29
C GLU A 34 -25.25 12.72 -3.76
N GLY A 35 -26.18 12.24 -4.60
CA GLY A 35 -27.19 13.08 -5.25
C GLY A 35 -26.57 14.10 -6.19
N LYS A 36 -26.76 15.40 -5.91
CA LYS A 36 -26.16 16.51 -6.68
C LYS A 36 -24.76 16.92 -6.21
N ARG A 37 -24.26 16.36 -5.11
CA ARG A 37 -22.96 16.73 -4.53
C ARG A 37 -21.87 15.79 -5.04
N LYS A 38 -20.80 16.35 -5.59
CA LYS A 38 -19.55 15.66 -5.95
C LYS A 38 -18.49 15.98 -4.91
N SER A 39 -17.84 14.97 -4.35
CA SER A 39 -16.65 15.12 -3.50
C SER A 39 -15.51 14.22 -3.98
N LEU A 40 -14.28 14.60 -3.64
CA LEU A 40 -13.06 13.93 -4.10
C LEU A 40 -12.21 13.50 -2.90
N CYS A 41 -11.79 12.24 -2.91
CA CYS A 41 -10.76 11.73 -2.02
C CYS A 41 -9.45 11.54 -2.78
N TYR A 42 -8.42 12.29 -2.44
CA TYR A 42 -7.10 12.14 -3.04
C TYR A 42 -6.48 10.80 -2.62
N LEU A 43 -6.12 9.96 -3.59
CA LEU A 43 -5.54 8.64 -3.36
C LEU A 43 -4.01 8.63 -3.49
N GLY A 44 -3.39 9.77 -3.80
CA GLY A 44 -1.96 9.85 -4.05
C GLY A 44 -1.61 9.80 -5.54
N PRO A 45 -0.32 9.96 -5.85
CA PRO A 45 0.21 9.80 -7.18
C PRO A 45 0.44 8.32 -7.53
N ASP A 46 0.70 8.06 -8.80
CA ASP A 46 1.28 6.79 -9.28
C ASP A 46 2.62 6.48 -8.59
N SER A 47 3.46 7.50 -8.40
CA SER A 47 4.76 7.40 -7.75
C SER A 47 5.11 8.68 -6.97
N TYR A 48 5.69 8.52 -5.78
CA TYR A 48 6.25 9.64 -5.01
C TYR A 48 7.75 9.80 -5.32
N GLU A 49 8.10 10.47 -6.41
CA GLU A 49 9.50 10.63 -6.86
C GLU A 49 10.42 11.21 -5.76
N TYR A 50 10.06 12.34 -5.17
CA TYR A 50 10.96 13.09 -4.27
C TYR A 50 11.30 12.35 -2.97
N VAL A 51 10.31 11.70 -2.35
CA VAL A 51 10.55 10.93 -1.11
C VAL A 51 11.21 9.59 -1.42
N SER A 52 10.88 8.97 -2.56
CA SER A 52 11.54 7.72 -2.99
C SER A 52 13.01 7.94 -3.34
N MET A 53 13.40 9.13 -3.84
CA MET A 53 14.81 9.49 -4.05
C MET A 53 15.64 9.54 -2.77
N MET A 54 15.01 9.73 -1.61
CA MET A 54 15.70 9.73 -0.31
C MET A 54 15.90 8.32 0.27
N HIS A 55 15.37 7.29 -0.39
CA HIS A 55 15.47 5.90 0.04
C HIS A 55 15.90 5.04 -1.15
N GLU A 56 17.18 4.63 -1.18
CA GLU A 56 17.61 3.62 -2.15
C GLU A 56 16.77 2.34 -1.97
N GLY A 57 16.18 1.86 -3.07
CA GLY A 57 15.39 0.62 -3.08
C GLY A 57 13.92 0.72 -2.66
N LEU A 58 13.41 1.87 -2.20
CA LEU A 58 12.01 2.03 -1.79
C LEU A 58 11.24 3.01 -2.69
N SER A 59 10.36 2.48 -3.53
CA SER A 59 9.43 3.29 -4.33
C SER A 59 8.06 3.38 -3.66
N LEU A 60 7.76 4.53 -3.04
CA LEU A 60 6.48 4.75 -2.38
C LEU A 60 5.36 4.99 -3.42
N LYS A 61 4.25 4.29 -3.23
CA LYS A 61 3.04 4.28 -4.08
C LYS A 61 1.83 4.88 -3.36
N GLY A 62 0.92 5.46 -4.16
CA GLY A 62 -0.40 5.92 -3.69
C GLY A 62 -1.27 4.80 -3.09
N MET A 63 -2.36 5.19 -2.45
CA MET A 63 -3.38 4.29 -1.85
C MET A 63 -4.15 3.48 -2.88
N ILE A 64 -4.01 3.78 -4.17
CA ILE A 64 -4.62 3.02 -5.27
C ILE A 64 -3.89 1.71 -5.55
N SER A 65 -2.63 1.56 -5.09
CA SER A 65 -1.86 0.34 -5.31
C SER A 65 -2.23 -0.72 -4.27
N ASP A 66 -2.98 -1.74 -4.69
CA ASP A 66 -3.26 -2.91 -3.86
C ASP A 66 -1.96 -3.64 -3.48
N LYS A 67 -1.92 -4.18 -2.25
CA LYS A 67 -0.79 -4.97 -1.69
C LYS A 67 0.56 -4.23 -1.59
N ARG A 68 0.58 -2.91 -1.73
CA ARG A 68 1.80 -2.09 -1.61
C ARG A 68 2.59 -2.34 -0.32
N GLU A 69 1.91 -2.67 0.78
CA GLU A 69 2.53 -2.95 2.08
C GLU A 69 3.47 -4.15 2.01
N VAL A 70 3.10 -5.20 1.26
CA VAL A 70 3.93 -6.40 1.08
C VAL A 70 5.17 -6.07 0.25
N GLU A 71 5.00 -5.29 -0.82
CA GLU A 71 6.12 -4.84 -1.66
C GLU A 71 7.11 -3.97 -0.87
N TYR A 72 6.61 -3.09 0.00
CA TYR A 72 7.47 -2.26 0.87
C TYR A 72 8.27 -3.13 1.83
N ILE A 73 7.65 -4.12 2.48
CA ILE A 73 8.34 -5.03 3.39
C ILE A 73 9.47 -5.77 2.65
N ILE A 74 9.20 -6.32 1.46
CA ILE A 74 10.21 -7.04 0.67
C ILE A 74 11.39 -6.12 0.30
N SER A 75 11.09 -4.91 -0.14
CA SER A 75 12.10 -3.93 -0.54
C SER A 75 12.98 -3.50 0.64
N LEU A 76 12.35 -3.17 1.77
CA LEU A 76 13.04 -2.81 3.01
C LEU A 76 13.92 -3.93 3.54
N LEU A 77 13.41 -5.18 3.56
CA LEU A 77 14.20 -6.32 4.02
C LEU A 77 15.43 -6.56 3.12
N SER A 78 15.31 -6.28 1.82
CA SER A 78 16.43 -6.41 0.89
C SER A 78 17.53 -5.38 1.16
N GLU A 79 17.16 -4.13 1.47
CA GLU A 79 18.12 -3.09 1.84
C GLU A 79 18.74 -3.33 3.23
N ILE A 80 17.93 -3.72 4.21
CA ILE A 80 18.40 -4.03 5.57
C ILE A 80 19.49 -5.10 5.53
N LYS A 81 19.31 -6.16 4.73
CA LYS A 81 20.30 -7.24 4.58
C LYS A 81 21.68 -6.78 4.14
N ARG A 82 21.80 -5.59 3.52
CA ARG A 82 23.10 -5.07 3.06
C ARG A 82 23.95 -4.51 4.20
N ASN A 83 23.34 -4.00 5.27
CA ASN A 83 24.04 -3.23 6.31
C ASN A 83 23.57 -3.50 7.76
N ILE A 84 22.89 -4.62 8.02
CA ILE A 84 22.38 -4.96 9.35
C ILE A 84 23.47 -5.47 10.29
N ARG A 85 23.44 -5.07 11.56
CA ARG A 85 24.30 -5.65 12.61
C ARG A 85 23.80 -7.02 13.05
N GLU A 86 24.68 -7.86 13.57
CA GLU A 86 24.33 -9.21 14.03
C GLU A 86 23.20 -9.23 15.07
N ASP A 87 23.25 -8.37 16.08
CA ASP A 87 22.24 -8.31 17.15
C ASP A 87 20.87 -7.86 16.63
N GLU A 88 20.86 -6.97 15.64
CA GLU A 88 19.65 -6.50 14.96
C GLU A 88 19.11 -7.57 14.01
N ALA A 89 19.98 -8.32 13.34
CA ALA A 89 19.61 -9.41 12.44
C ALA A 89 18.90 -10.53 13.19
N ILE A 90 19.41 -10.92 14.36
CA ILE A 90 18.77 -11.94 15.22
C ILE A 90 17.39 -11.47 15.66
N LYS A 91 17.28 -10.25 16.21
CA LYS A 91 15.98 -9.67 16.63
C LYS A 91 14.97 -9.59 15.47
N LEU A 92 15.42 -9.20 14.28
CA LEU A 92 14.58 -9.11 13.10
C LEU A 92 14.12 -10.50 12.63
N ALA A 93 15.01 -11.49 12.62
CA ALA A 93 14.68 -12.87 12.27
C ALA A 93 13.63 -13.45 13.21
N ASP A 94 13.81 -13.30 14.53
CA ASP A 94 12.86 -13.78 15.54
C ASP A 94 11.47 -13.17 15.35
N PHE A 95 11.42 -11.86 15.08
CA PHE A 95 10.16 -11.17 14.79
C PHE A 95 9.50 -11.71 13.51
N LEU A 96 10.25 -11.83 12.42
CA LEU A 96 9.72 -12.34 11.15
C LEU A 96 9.23 -13.78 11.26
N GLU A 97 9.91 -14.64 12.01
CA GLU A 97 9.47 -16.02 12.26
C GLU A 97 8.16 -16.07 13.05
N LYS A 98 8.05 -15.25 14.11
CA LYS A 98 6.82 -15.14 14.90
C LYS A 98 5.66 -14.66 14.02
N THR A 99 5.85 -13.58 13.28
CA THR A 99 4.82 -13.04 12.37
C THR A 99 4.44 -14.05 11.28
N ALA A 100 5.41 -14.77 10.71
CA ALA A 100 5.13 -15.81 9.72
C ALA A 100 4.29 -16.95 10.29
N LYS A 101 4.53 -17.36 11.55
CA LYS A 101 3.70 -18.36 12.25
C LYS A 101 2.28 -17.84 12.48
N GLU A 102 2.12 -16.60 12.95
CA GLU A 102 0.82 -15.98 13.19
C GLU A 102 -0.01 -15.89 11.91
N LEU A 103 0.57 -15.35 10.82
CA LEU A 103 -0.10 -15.24 9.52
C LEU A 103 -0.54 -16.61 8.98
N ARG A 104 0.31 -17.63 9.07
CA ARG A 104 -0.04 -18.99 8.63
C ARG A 104 -1.19 -19.59 9.46
N SER A 105 -1.20 -19.34 10.76
CA SER A 105 -2.27 -19.84 11.65
C SER A 105 -3.61 -19.17 11.36
N MET A 106 -3.63 -17.87 11.05
CA MET A 106 -4.85 -17.16 10.66
C MET A 106 -5.52 -17.81 9.44
N TYR A 107 -4.75 -18.12 8.40
CA TYR A 107 -5.30 -18.65 7.13
C TYR A 107 -5.39 -20.18 7.03
N LYS A 108 -4.72 -20.94 7.91
CA LYS A 108 -4.95 -22.40 8.02
C LYS A 108 -6.32 -22.72 8.62
N ASN A 109 -6.84 -21.87 9.50
CA ASN A 109 -8.15 -22.05 10.12
C ASN A 109 -9.33 -21.74 9.17
N ASP A 110 -9.11 -20.92 8.15
CA ASP A 110 -10.12 -20.59 7.12
C ASP A 110 -10.30 -21.70 6.07
N SER A 111 -9.43 -22.71 6.04
CA SER A 111 -9.51 -23.82 5.08
C SER A 111 -10.39 -25.00 5.55
N THR A 112 -11.12 -24.84 6.66
CA THR A 112 -11.92 -25.91 7.30
C THR A 112 -13.38 -25.48 7.57
N GLN A 113 -13.94 -24.56 6.78
CA GLN A 113 -15.39 -24.29 6.69
C GLN A 113 -15.87 -24.42 5.25
#